data_AF-A0A957LAC2-F1
#
_entry.id   AF-A0A957LAC2-F1
#
_cell.length_a   1.000
_cell.length_b   1.000
_cell.length_c   1.000
_cell.angle_alpha   90.00
_cell.angle_beta   90.00
_cell.angle_gamma   90.00
#
_symmetry.space_group_name_H-M   'P 1'
#
loop_
_entity.id
_entity.type
_entity.pdbx_description
1 polymer ?
#
loop_
_entity_poly.entity_id
_entity_poly.type
_entity_poly.pdbx_seq_one_letter_code
_entity_poly.pdbx_strand_id
1 'polypeptide(L)' 'MLAELNQTITLPAGFTLRPCTMEDIPELVDLNNACSEQLTGQRPSTVEDQQSGWSQPKFDVANSTQAVVAPNGQIAGYA' A
#
# COMPACT_ATOMS: atom_id res chain seq x y z
N MET A 1 10.96 -17.63 -24.52
CA MET A 1 11.61 -17.59 -23.20
C MET A 1 11.49 -16.16 -22.72
N LEU A 2 10.50 -15.86 -21.88
CA LEU A 2 10.31 -14.51 -21.36
C LEU A 2 11.34 -14.33 -20.23
N ALA A 3 12.25 -13.36 -20.39
CA ALA A 3 13.20 -13.03 -19.35
C ALA A 3 12.42 -12.45 -18.15
N GLU A 4 12.51 -13.12 -17.00
CA GLU A 4 12.06 -12.56 -15.73
C GLU A 4 12.92 -11.33 -15.44
N LEU A 5 12.34 -10.14 -15.56
CA LEU A 5 12.99 -8.90 -15.14
C LEU A 5 13.03 -8.91 -13.61
N ASN A 6 14.12 -9.39 -13.04
CA ASN A 6 14.40 -9.29 -11.61
C ASN A 6 14.74 -7.83 -11.27
N GLN A 7 13.73 -6.95 -11.23
CA GLN A 7 13.92 -5.55 -10.84
C GLN A 7 14.19 -5.47 -9.34
N THR A 8 15.42 -5.18 -8.97
CA THR A 8 15.79 -4.90 -7.58
C THR A 8 15.28 -3.52 -7.20
N ILE A 9 14.29 -3.45 -6.30
CA ILE A 9 13.82 -2.18 -5.73
C ILE A 9 14.89 -1.66 -4.77
N THR A 10 15.40 -0.46 -5.01
CA THR A 10 16.32 0.23 -4.09
C THR A 10 15.55 1.30 -3.34
N LEU A 11 15.48 1.19 -2.02
CA LEU A 11 14.84 2.17 -1.16
C LEU A 11 15.88 3.11 -0.52
N PRO A 12 15.50 4.36 -0.18
CA PRO A 12 16.33 5.23 0.64
C PRO A 12 16.69 4.57 1.98
N ALA A 13 17.80 5.00 2.59
CA ALA A 13 18.28 4.42 3.84
C ALA A 13 17.21 4.46 4.95
N GLY A 14 17.02 3.32 5.62
CA GLY A 14 16.07 3.15 6.72
C GLY A 14 14.62 2.90 6.30
N PHE A 15 14.30 3.01 5.00
CA PHE A 15 13.02 2.54 4.49
C PHE A 15 13.05 1.04 4.26
N THR A 16 11.93 0.38 4.50
CA THR A 16 11.77 -1.07 4.28
C THR A 16 10.57 -1.35 3.40
N LEU A 17 10.55 -2.53 2.78
CA LEU A 17 9.43 -3.04 1.99
C LEU A 17 8.87 -4.29 2.66
N ARG A 18 7.55 -4.35 2.82
CA ARG A 18 6.85 -5.55 3.32
C ARG A 18 5.48 -5.70 2.67
N PRO A 19 4.91 -6.91 2.60
CA PRO A 19 3.49 -7.06 2.30
C PRO A 19 2.59 -6.26 3.24
N CYS A 20 1.46 -5.78 2.74
CA CYS A 20 0.44 -5.19 3.59
C CYS A 20 -0.33 -6.28 4.35
N THR A 21 -1.02 -5.85 5.39
CA THR A 21 -1.92 -6.64 6.23
C THR A 21 -3.27 -5.95 6.34
N MET A 22 -4.31 -6.68 6.74
CA MET A 22 -5.63 -6.07 6.96
C MET A 22 -5.62 -4.97 8.03
N GLU A 23 -4.66 -5.04 8.97
CA GLU A 23 -4.48 -4.04 10.03
C GLU A 23 -3.93 -2.71 9.51
N ASP A 24 -3.26 -2.71 8.34
CA ASP A 24 -2.71 -1.50 7.73
C ASP A 24 -3.81 -0.63 7.09
N ILE A 25 -5.00 -1.20 6.79
CA ILE A 25 -6.04 -0.54 5.98
C ILE A 25 -6.39 0.88 6.47
N PRO A 26 -6.61 1.14 7.77
CA PRO A 26 -6.92 2.50 8.23
C PRO A 26 -5.81 3.50 7.86
N GLU A 27 -4.55 3.15 8.07
CA GLU A 27 -3.40 4.01 7.72
C GLU A 27 -3.27 4.20 6.20
N LEU A 28 -3.48 3.14 5.42
CA LEU A 28 -3.44 3.21 3.95
C LEU A 28 -4.54 4.10 3.36
N VAL A 29 -5.75 4.01 3.91
CA VAL A 29 -6.89 4.85 3.51
C VAL A 29 -6.61 6.31 3.83
N ASP A 30 -6.06 6.59 5.02
CA ASP A 30 -5.69 7.95 5.40
C ASP A 30 -4.57 8.51 4.51
N LEU A 31 -3.54 7.70 4.21
CA LEU A 31 -2.46 8.06 3.29
C LEU A 31 -3.02 8.37 1.89
N ASN A 32 -3.85 7.49 1.33
CA ASN A 32 -4.41 7.70 -0.01
C ASN A 32 -5.34 8.92 -0.06
N ASN A 33 -6.11 9.16 1.00
CA ASN A 33 -6.97 10.33 1.11
C ASN A 33 -6.17 11.62 1.25
N ALA A 34 -5.07 11.63 2.01
CA ALA A 34 -4.19 12.80 2.12
C ALA A 34 -3.60 13.18 0.75
N CYS A 35 -3.15 12.19 -0.03
CA CYS A 35 -2.70 12.39 -1.41
C CYS A 35 -3.84 12.90 -2.31
N SER A 36 -5.02 12.28 -2.22
CA SER A 36 -6.20 12.63 -3.03
C SER A 36 -6.72 14.04 -2.73
N GLU A 37 -6.67 14.46 -1.47
CA GLU A 37 -7.08 15.79 -1.02
C GLU A 37 -6.15 16.86 -1.58
N GLN A 38 -4.84 16.61 -1.61
CA GLN A 38 -3.89 17.52 -2.23
C GLN A 38 -4.06 17.63 -3.76
N LEU A 39 -4.41 16.52 -4.42
CA LEU A 39 -4.51 16.46 -5.89
C LEU A 39 -5.86 16.93 -6.42
N THR A 40 -6.95 16.60 -5.72
CA THR A 40 -8.34 16.75 -6.20
C THR A 40 -9.26 17.46 -5.21
N GLY A 41 -8.79 17.74 -3.99
CA GLY A 41 -9.61 18.33 -2.93
C GLY A 41 -10.65 17.37 -2.33
N GLN A 42 -10.52 16.07 -2.56
CA GLN A 42 -11.48 15.06 -2.11
C GLN A 42 -10.80 13.95 -1.29
N ARG A 43 -11.57 13.32 -0.41
CA ARG A 43 -11.18 12.13 0.38
C ARG A 43 -12.07 10.94 0.01
N PRO A 44 -11.86 10.32 -1.16
CA PRO A 44 -12.80 9.35 -1.71
C PRO A 44 -12.68 7.94 -1.12
N SER A 45 -11.57 7.60 -0.48
CA SER A 45 -11.31 6.25 0.01
C SER A 45 -11.96 6.02 1.38
N THR A 46 -12.51 4.82 1.58
CA THR A 46 -13.09 4.39 2.85
C THR A 46 -12.42 3.09 3.32
N VAL A 47 -12.45 2.86 4.64
CA VAL A 47 -11.93 1.61 5.23
C VAL A 47 -12.80 0.43 4.78
N GLU A 48 -14.11 0.63 4.72
CA GLU A 48 -15.08 -0.38 4.33
C GLU A 48 -14.86 -0.86 2.89
N ASP A 49 -14.65 0.05 1.94
CA ASP A 49 -14.41 -0.32 0.54
C ASP A 49 -13.08 -1.07 0.39
N GLN A 50 -12.03 -0.61 1.07
CA GLN A 50 -10.72 -1.25 1.02
C GLN A 50 -10.75 -2.65 1.67
N GLN A 51 -11.42 -2.79 2.82
CA GLN A 51 -11.64 -4.08 3.49
C GLN A 51 -12.45 -5.03 2.61
N SER A 52 -13.53 -4.55 1.99
CA SER A 52 -14.36 -5.33 1.07
C SER A 52 -13.55 -5.85 -0.12
N GLY A 53 -12.72 -4.98 -0.72
CA GLY A 53 -11.83 -5.36 -1.82
C GLY A 53 -10.81 -6.43 -1.42
N TRP A 54 -10.14 -6.26 -0.28
CA TRP A 54 -9.12 -7.19 0.19
C TRP A 54 -9.68 -8.49 0.77
N SER A 55 -10.97 -8.52 1.13
CA SER A 55 -11.66 -9.72 1.59
C SER A 55 -12.21 -10.58 0.46
N GLN A 56 -12.01 -10.19 -0.82
CA GLN A 56 -12.48 -11.01 -1.93
C GLN A 56 -11.75 -12.37 -1.96
N PRO A 57 -12.46 -13.50 -2.19
CA PRO A 57 -11.88 -14.84 -2.06
C PRO A 57 -10.63 -15.15 -2.90
N LYS A 58 -10.35 -14.34 -3.93
CA LYS A 58 -9.22 -14.52 -4.84
C LYS A 58 -8.13 -13.46 -4.65
N PHE A 59 -8.29 -12.53 -3.72
CA PHE A 59 -7.31 -11.50 -3.46
C PHE A 59 -6.40 -11.94 -2.31
N ASP A 60 -5.16 -12.31 -2.65
CA ASP A 60 -4.14 -12.61 -1.65
C ASP A 60 -3.38 -11.31 -1.33
N VAL A 61 -3.74 -10.68 -0.21
CA VAL A 61 -3.13 -9.41 0.21
C VAL A 61 -1.60 -9.53 0.29
N ALA A 62 -1.07 -10.61 0.85
CA ALA A 62 0.36 -10.75 1.11
C ALA A 62 1.19 -10.84 -0.19
N ASN A 63 0.59 -11.39 -1.25
CA ASN A 63 1.25 -11.55 -2.56
C ASN A 63 0.84 -10.49 -3.59
N SER A 64 -0.22 -9.74 -3.33
CA SER A 64 -0.77 -8.74 -4.25
C SER A 64 -0.46 -7.30 -3.84
N THR A 65 0.14 -7.10 -2.66
CA THR A 65 0.39 -5.76 -2.12
C THR A 65 1.78 -5.62 -1.52
N GLN A 66 2.31 -4.40 -1.53
CA GLN A 66 3.55 -4.03 -0.83
C GLN A 66 3.41 -2.64 -0.22
N ALA A 67 3.85 -2.48 1.03
CA ALA A 67 3.98 -1.21 1.73
C ALA A 67 5.47 -0.83 1.88
N VAL A 68 5.77 0.43 1.58
CA VAL A 68 7.03 1.08 1.93
C VAL A 68 6.87 1.68 3.32
N VAL A 69 7.68 1.22 4.28
CA VAL A 69 7.64 1.68 5.67
C VAL A 69 8.83 2.61 5.92
N ALA A 70 8.55 3.79 6.46
CA ALA A 70 9.56 4.78 6.83
C ALA A 70 10.27 4.40 8.15
N PRO A 71 11.45 5.00 8.45
CA PRO A 71 12.19 4.73 9.69
C PRO A 71 11.41 4.99 10.97
N ASN A 72 10.36 5.82 10.93
CA ASN A 72 9.49 6.13 12.07
C ASN A 72 8.33 5.13 12.25
N GLY A 73 8.27 4.08 11.43
CA GLY A 73 7.26 3.03 11.49
C GLY A 73 5.98 3.31 10.69
N GLN A 74 5.84 4.51 10.10
CA GLN A 74 4.67 4.86 9.30
C GLN A 74 4.80 4.36 7.85
N ILE A 75 3.67 4.09 7.21
CA ILE A 75 3.61 3.72 5.80
C ILE A 75 3.75 4.99 4.95
N ALA A 76 4.77 5.01 4.08
CA ALA A 76 5.08 6.11 3.18
C ALA A 76 4.46 5.93 1.78
N GLY A 77 4.02 4.71 1.44
CA GLY A 77 3.43 4.38 0.15
C GLY A 77 3.05 2.90 0.08
N TYR A 78 2.12 2.56 -0.81
CA TYR A 78 1.74 1.17 -1.08
C TYR A 78 1.30 0.97 -2.53
N ALA A 79 1.35 -0.27 -3.02
CA ALA A 79 0.84 -0.71 -4.31
C ALA A 79 0.25 -2.12 -4.21
#